data_AF-A0AA37N5G3-F1
#
_entry.id   AF-A0AA37N5G3-F1
#
_cell.length_a   1.000
_cell.length_b   1.000
_cell.length_c   1.000
_cell.angle_alpha   90.00
_cell.angle_beta   90.00
_cell.angle_gamma   90.00
#
_symmetry.space_group_name_H-M   'P 1'
#
loop_
_entity.id
_entity.type
_entity.pdbx_description
1 polymer ?
#
loop_
_entity_poly.entity_id
_entity_poly.type
_entity_poly.pdbx_seq_one_letter_code
_entity_poly.pdbx_strand_id
1 'polypeptide(L)'
;MDKELYVRKNWLSAAPELNDREAEEAFAVCVETVKRNMAYFGRSFPAAASVDGIYPKTANDDWTDGFWTGELWLSYEETKDPAFKREALASVADFERRMKERVVVDHHDMGFLFSPSCVAAWRLLKGEEAEEAAVSQARRTALAAADNLMGRFQEKGGFFQAWGTVGDPKEYRLIIDCLLNMPLLFWASEVTGNPVYCEKAKRHIRTAMACVVREDYSTYHTYYFDPETGAPVKGIT
;
A
#
# COMPACT_ATOMS: atom_id res chain seq x y z
N MET A 1 -17.40 -17.59 30.04
CA MET A 1 -17.62 -17.46 28.60
C MET A 1 -16.52 -18.26 27.94
N ASP A 2 -16.90 -19.38 27.32
CA ASP A 2 -16.00 -20.46 26.93
C ASP A 2 -14.88 -20.00 25.98
N LYS A 3 -13.64 -20.38 26.32
CA LYS A 3 -12.44 -20.21 25.49
C LYS A 3 -12.34 -21.32 24.43
N GLU A 4 -13.41 -21.53 23.67
CA GLU A 4 -13.41 -22.38 22.46
C GLU A 4 -13.32 -21.55 21.17
N LEU A 5 -12.74 -20.36 21.24
CA LEU A 5 -12.39 -19.60 20.04
C LEU A 5 -11.14 -20.24 19.42
N TYR A 6 -11.33 -20.88 18.26
CA TYR A 6 -10.32 -21.50 17.38
C TYR A 6 -9.88 -22.93 17.73
N VAL A 7 -10.76 -23.91 17.48
CA VAL A 7 -10.29 -25.23 17.04
C VAL A 7 -9.63 -25.04 15.67
N ARG A 8 -8.32 -24.80 15.63
CA ARG A 8 -7.52 -24.90 14.39
C ARG A 8 -7.59 -26.35 13.92
N LYS A 9 -8.61 -26.71 13.12
CA LYS A 9 -8.46 -27.83 12.19
C LYS A 9 -7.30 -27.43 11.29
N ASN A 10 -6.11 -27.96 11.58
CA ASN A 10 -4.88 -27.64 10.87
C ASN A 10 -4.88 -28.33 9.51
N TRP A 11 -5.89 -28.07 8.68
CA TRP A 11 -5.98 -28.61 7.33
C TRP A 11 -4.78 -28.19 6.48
N LEU A 12 -4.15 -27.06 6.80
CA LEU A 12 -2.89 -26.61 6.22
C LEU A 12 -1.75 -27.63 6.41
N SER A 13 -1.63 -28.26 7.58
CA SER A 13 -0.60 -29.31 7.80
C SER A 13 -0.81 -30.59 7.00
N ALA A 14 -2.00 -30.79 6.43
CA ALA A 14 -2.33 -31.93 5.58
C ALA A 14 -2.47 -31.53 4.10
N ALA A 15 -2.38 -30.24 3.77
CA ALA A 15 -2.42 -29.77 2.40
C ALA A 15 -1.07 -30.08 1.72
N PRO A 16 -1.06 -30.57 0.47
CA PRO A 16 0.18 -30.72 -0.27
C PRO A 16 0.82 -29.35 -0.48
N GLU A 17 2.16 -29.31 -0.43
CA GLU A 17 2.90 -28.12 -0.83
C GLU A 17 2.74 -27.88 -2.33
N LEU A 18 2.60 -26.60 -2.70
CA LEU A 18 2.56 -26.18 -4.10
C LEU A 18 3.90 -26.52 -4.76
N ASN A 19 3.87 -27.27 -5.87
CA ASN A 19 5.09 -27.55 -6.63
C ASN A 19 5.35 -26.47 -7.70
N ASP A 20 6.58 -26.44 -8.23
CA ASP A 20 7.02 -25.43 -9.20
C ASP A 20 6.09 -25.34 -10.42
N ARG A 21 5.65 -26.48 -10.96
CA ARG A 21 4.74 -26.51 -12.11
C ARG A 21 3.39 -25.89 -11.79
N GLU A 22 2.82 -26.20 -10.62
CA GLU A 22 1.54 -25.61 -10.19
C GLU A 22 1.67 -24.09 -9.97
N ALA A 23 2.81 -23.64 -9.42
CA ALA A 23 3.10 -22.22 -9.26
C ALA A 23 3.22 -21.51 -10.62
N GLU A 24 3.96 -22.08 -11.57
CA GLU A 24 4.10 -21.57 -12.94
C GLU A 24 2.75 -21.50 -13.67
N GLU A 25 1.94 -22.56 -13.60
CA GLU A 25 0.61 -22.60 -14.21
C GLU A 25 -0.33 -21.55 -13.60
N ALA A 26 -0.32 -21.39 -12.27
CA ALA A 26 -1.11 -20.37 -11.58
C ALA A 26 -0.67 -18.96 -11.97
N PHE A 27 0.64 -18.69 -12.02
CA PHE A 27 1.17 -17.39 -12.39
C PHE A 27 0.86 -17.03 -13.85
N ALA A 28 0.94 -18.00 -14.77
CA ALA A 28 0.56 -17.81 -16.16
C ALA A 28 -0.91 -17.39 -16.31
N VAL A 29 -1.82 -17.96 -15.51
CA VAL A 29 -3.23 -17.55 -15.45
C VAL A 29 -3.37 -16.11 -14.96
N CYS A 30 -2.62 -15.71 -13.93
CA CYS A 30 -2.60 -14.33 -13.44
C CYS A 30 -2.14 -13.35 -14.53
N VAL A 31 -1.01 -13.61 -15.19
CA VAL A 31 -0.46 -12.75 -16.24
C VAL A 31 -1.44 -12.59 -17.40
N GLU A 32 -2.04 -13.68 -17.87
CA GLU A 32 -3.03 -13.63 -18.95
C GLU A 32 -4.29 -12.85 -18.53
N THR A 33 -4.68 -12.95 -17.25
CA THR A 33 -5.79 -12.17 -16.70
C THR A 33 -5.46 -10.67 -16.69
N VAL A 34 -4.26 -10.30 -16.20
CA VAL A 34 -3.78 -8.91 -16.23
C VAL A 34 -3.71 -8.39 -17.66
N LYS A 35 -3.21 -9.18 -18.61
CA LYS A 35 -3.12 -8.80 -20.03
C LYS A 35 -4.49 -8.51 -20.66
N ARG A 36 -5.51 -9.33 -20.37
CA ARG A 36 -6.89 -9.08 -20.81
C ARG A 36 -7.47 -7.84 -20.14
N ASN A 37 -7.20 -7.68 -18.85
CA ASN A 37 -7.64 -6.54 -18.06
C ASN A 37 -7.01 -5.22 -18.54
N MET A 38 -5.76 -5.21 -19.01
CA MET A 38 -5.16 -4.03 -19.64
C MET A 38 -5.97 -3.54 -20.83
N ALA A 39 -6.42 -4.46 -21.70
CA ALA A 39 -7.26 -4.10 -22.84
C ALA A 39 -8.65 -3.60 -22.39
N TYR A 40 -9.19 -4.16 -21.32
CA TYR A 40 -10.46 -3.71 -20.74
C TYR A 40 -10.33 -2.33 -20.10
N PHE A 41 -9.43 -2.13 -19.14
CA PHE A 41 -9.31 -0.89 -18.37
C PHE A 41 -8.74 0.26 -19.20
N GLY A 42 -7.83 -0.01 -20.14
CA GLY A 42 -7.08 1.03 -20.82
C GLY A 42 -6.39 1.93 -19.79
N ARG A 43 -6.73 3.22 -19.78
CA ARG A 43 -6.20 4.22 -18.82
C ARG A 43 -6.97 4.33 -17.50
N SER A 44 -8.02 3.54 -17.31
CA SER A 44 -8.77 3.48 -16.05
C SER A 44 -8.12 2.50 -15.06
N PHE A 45 -8.63 2.50 -13.83
CA PHE A 45 -8.25 1.57 -12.77
C PHE A 45 -9.41 0.62 -12.45
N PRO A 46 -9.15 -0.57 -11.90
CA PRO A 46 -10.19 -1.39 -11.29
C PRO A 46 -10.67 -0.76 -9.99
N ALA A 47 -11.98 -0.76 -9.76
CA ALA A 47 -12.54 -0.45 -8.44
C ALA A 47 -11.99 -1.41 -7.36
N ALA A 48 -12.10 -1.02 -6.08
CA ALA A 48 -11.62 -1.83 -4.95
C ALA A 48 -12.22 -3.26 -4.88
N ALA A 49 -13.39 -3.49 -5.48
CA ALA A 49 -14.04 -4.79 -5.55
C ALA A 49 -14.80 -5.00 -6.87
N SER A 50 -14.89 -6.26 -7.30
CA SER A 50 -15.70 -6.66 -8.45
C SER A 50 -17.19 -6.70 -8.11
N VAL A 51 -18.04 -6.44 -9.10
CA VAL A 51 -19.48 -6.72 -9.05
C VAL A 51 -19.76 -7.85 -10.03
N ASP A 52 -20.35 -8.93 -9.54
CA ASP A 52 -20.63 -10.14 -10.33
C ASP A 52 -19.41 -10.68 -11.09
N GLY A 53 -18.23 -10.61 -10.47
CA GLY A 53 -16.96 -11.09 -11.03
C GLY A 53 -16.29 -10.15 -12.03
N ILE A 54 -16.86 -8.98 -12.31
CA ILE A 54 -16.27 -7.96 -13.19
C ILE A 54 -15.96 -6.70 -12.38
N TYR A 55 -14.72 -6.22 -12.46
CA TYR A 55 -14.32 -4.97 -11.84
C TYR A 55 -14.84 -3.76 -12.62
N PRO A 56 -15.61 -2.86 -11.99
CA PRO A 56 -15.93 -1.57 -12.58
C PRO A 56 -14.66 -0.76 -12.89
N LYS A 57 -14.72 0.08 -13.93
CA LYS A 57 -13.66 1.04 -14.23
C LYS A 57 -13.81 2.28 -13.37
N THR A 58 -12.74 2.71 -12.73
CA THR A 58 -12.65 3.93 -11.91
C THR A 58 -11.56 4.86 -12.44
N ALA A 59 -11.55 6.08 -11.91
CA ALA A 59 -10.38 6.94 -12.02
C ALA A 59 -9.34 6.52 -10.98
N ASN A 60 -8.20 7.22 -10.95
CA ASN A 60 -7.18 7.07 -9.92
C ASN A 60 -7.54 7.93 -8.71
N ASP A 61 -8.58 7.53 -7.99
CA ASP A 61 -9.20 8.29 -6.92
C ASP A 61 -9.63 7.43 -5.72
N ASP A 62 -9.11 6.21 -5.58
CA ASP A 62 -9.35 5.31 -4.45
C ASP A 62 -8.03 4.87 -3.78
N TRP A 63 -8.06 4.15 -2.66
CA TRP A 63 -6.85 3.68 -1.96
C TRP A 63 -6.21 2.45 -2.62
N THR A 64 -6.87 1.84 -3.61
CA THR A 64 -6.48 0.57 -4.23
C THR A 64 -5.74 0.71 -5.57
N ASP A 65 -5.69 1.90 -6.16
CA ASP A 65 -5.22 2.09 -7.53
C ASP A 65 -3.75 1.66 -7.75
N GLY A 66 -2.94 1.76 -6.69
CA GLY A 66 -1.54 1.30 -6.72
C GLY A 66 -1.41 -0.20 -6.96
N PHE A 67 -2.38 -1.01 -6.51
CA PHE A 67 -2.32 -2.47 -6.67
C PHE A 67 -2.41 -2.89 -8.13
N TRP A 68 -3.27 -2.24 -8.92
CA TRP A 68 -3.35 -2.49 -10.37
C TRP A 68 -2.01 -2.24 -11.05
N THR A 69 -1.34 -1.15 -10.70
CA THR A 69 0.00 -0.86 -11.25
C THR A 69 1.04 -1.87 -10.77
N GLY A 70 0.93 -2.33 -9.52
CA GLY A 70 1.75 -3.41 -8.98
C GLY A 70 1.61 -4.71 -9.77
N GLU A 71 0.39 -5.10 -10.12
CA GLU A 71 0.13 -6.28 -10.97
C GLU A 71 0.78 -6.16 -12.35
N LEU A 72 0.77 -4.96 -12.94
CA LEU A 72 1.49 -4.69 -14.20
C LEU A 72 3.00 -4.84 -14.03
N TRP A 73 3.58 -4.32 -12.96
CA TRP A 73 5.01 -4.46 -12.69
C TRP A 73 5.43 -5.90 -12.44
N LEU A 74 4.66 -6.65 -11.64
CA LEU A 74 4.92 -8.08 -11.40
C LEU A 74 4.82 -8.87 -12.71
N SER A 75 3.83 -8.57 -13.55
CA SER A 75 3.68 -9.20 -14.87
C SER A 75 4.86 -8.87 -15.80
N TYR A 76 5.38 -7.63 -15.75
CA TYR A 76 6.59 -7.25 -16.47
C TYR A 76 7.83 -7.95 -15.93
N GLU A 77 7.99 -8.03 -14.61
CA GLU A 77 9.16 -8.69 -14.01
C GLU A 77 9.26 -10.16 -14.43
N GLU A 78 8.13 -10.86 -14.44
CA GLU A 78 8.07 -12.27 -14.85
C GLU A 78 8.31 -12.44 -16.35
N THR A 79 7.54 -11.74 -17.19
CA THR A 79 7.50 -12.03 -18.63
C THR A 79 8.49 -11.25 -19.46
N LYS A 80 8.97 -10.12 -18.94
CA LYS A 80 9.69 -9.06 -19.67
C LYS A 80 8.92 -8.51 -20.89
N ASP A 81 7.60 -8.75 -20.99
CA ASP A 81 6.78 -8.20 -22.08
C ASP A 81 6.72 -6.67 -21.96
N PRO A 82 7.22 -5.91 -22.96
CA PRO A 82 7.27 -4.46 -22.91
C PRO A 82 5.88 -3.80 -22.89
N ALA A 83 4.80 -4.54 -23.20
CA ALA A 83 3.44 -4.03 -23.06
C ALA A 83 3.10 -3.71 -21.60
N PHE A 84 3.48 -4.56 -20.65
CA PHE A 84 3.24 -4.33 -19.22
C PHE A 84 4.04 -3.12 -18.73
N LYS A 85 5.34 -3.05 -19.05
CA LYS A 85 6.20 -1.90 -18.69
C LYS A 85 5.62 -0.59 -19.20
N ARG A 86 5.21 -0.54 -20.47
CA ARG A 86 4.64 0.68 -21.08
C ARG A 86 3.38 1.14 -20.34
N GLU A 87 2.52 0.22 -19.96
CA GLU A 87 1.27 0.57 -19.27
C GLU A 87 1.51 0.97 -17.81
N ALA A 88 2.41 0.26 -17.12
CA ALA A 88 2.82 0.60 -15.77
C ALA A 88 3.49 1.99 -15.71
N LEU A 89 4.37 2.33 -16.67
CA LEU A 89 4.97 3.66 -16.76
C LEU A 89 3.96 4.75 -17.06
N ALA A 90 2.93 4.47 -17.87
CA ALA A 90 1.89 5.46 -18.15
C ALA A 90 1.09 5.84 -16.89
N SER A 91 0.93 4.91 -15.94
CA SER A 91 0.29 5.20 -14.65
C SER A 91 1.08 6.20 -13.78
N VAL A 92 2.41 6.27 -13.92
CA VAL A 92 3.27 7.18 -13.14
C VAL A 92 2.87 8.63 -13.34
N ALA A 93 2.53 9.02 -14.57
CA ALA A 93 2.07 10.36 -14.87
C ALA A 93 0.73 10.67 -14.20
N ASP A 94 -0.16 9.68 -14.11
CA ASP A 94 -1.47 9.82 -13.48
C ASP A 94 -1.37 9.91 -11.95
N PHE A 95 -0.44 9.15 -11.33
CA PHE A 95 -0.09 9.30 -9.91
C PHE A 95 0.58 10.65 -9.60
N GLU A 96 1.41 11.19 -10.51
CA GLU A 96 1.97 12.54 -10.33
C GLU A 96 0.86 13.59 -10.39
N ARG A 97 -0.09 13.48 -11.33
CA ARG A 97 -1.28 14.34 -11.38
C ARG A 97 -2.06 14.25 -10.07
N ARG A 98 -2.36 13.04 -9.60
CA ARG A 98 -3.09 12.79 -8.34
C ARG A 98 -2.47 13.54 -7.17
N MET A 99 -1.14 13.50 -7.03
CA MET A 99 -0.43 14.26 -5.99
C MET A 99 -0.50 15.77 -6.18
N LYS A 100 -0.28 16.27 -7.40
CA LYS A 100 -0.31 17.72 -7.70
C LYS A 100 -1.68 18.33 -7.49
N GLU A 101 -2.72 17.64 -7.91
CA GLU A 101 -4.11 18.07 -7.83
C GLU A 101 -4.79 17.69 -6.51
N ARG A 102 -4.08 16.97 -5.62
CA ARG A 102 -4.55 16.55 -4.29
C ARG A 102 -5.82 15.69 -4.37
N VAL A 103 -5.92 14.83 -5.38
CA VAL A 103 -7.07 13.95 -5.61
C VAL A 103 -7.00 12.77 -4.65
N VAL A 104 -7.83 12.79 -3.59
CA VAL A 104 -7.96 11.71 -2.60
C VAL A 104 -6.60 11.23 -2.10
N VAL A 105 -5.89 12.14 -1.41
CA VAL A 105 -4.56 11.88 -0.81
C VAL A 105 -4.51 12.27 0.68
N ASP A 106 -5.66 12.60 1.27
CA ASP A 106 -5.78 13.01 2.68
C ASP A 106 -6.09 11.83 3.62
N HIS A 107 -5.33 10.75 3.45
CA HIS A 107 -5.39 9.53 4.24
C HIS A 107 -4.00 8.87 4.29
N HIS A 108 -3.87 7.81 5.07
CA HIS A 108 -2.59 7.14 5.30
C HIS A 108 -2.15 6.15 4.21
N ASP A 109 -2.99 5.85 3.22
CA ASP A 109 -2.75 4.80 2.21
C ASP A 109 -1.75 5.20 1.11
N MET A 110 -0.90 6.18 1.40
CA MET A 110 0.13 6.64 0.47
C MET A 110 1.10 5.50 0.12
N GLY A 111 1.38 4.58 1.05
CA GLY A 111 2.23 3.43 0.75
C GLY A 111 1.55 2.44 -0.19
N PHE A 112 0.26 2.14 -0.01
CA PHE A 112 -0.50 1.28 -0.94
C PHE A 112 -0.56 1.86 -2.35
N LEU A 113 -0.67 3.18 -2.47
CA LEU A 113 -0.75 3.83 -3.77
C LEU A 113 0.60 3.91 -4.46
N PHE A 114 1.64 4.37 -3.75
CA PHE A 114 2.90 4.79 -4.37
C PHE A 114 4.02 3.74 -4.28
N SER A 115 3.95 2.78 -3.35
CA SER A 115 4.95 1.70 -3.28
C SER A 115 4.85 0.73 -4.46
N PRO A 116 3.69 0.12 -4.75
CA PRO A 116 3.56 -0.79 -5.89
C PRO A 116 3.55 -0.07 -7.26
N SER A 117 3.41 1.27 -7.30
CA SER A 117 3.44 2.03 -8.56
C SER A 117 4.79 2.71 -8.80
N CYS A 118 5.03 3.86 -8.15
CA CYS A 118 6.15 4.74 -8.41
C CYS A 118 7.48 4.21 -7.82
N VAL A 119 7.44 3.64 -6.61
CA VAL A 119 8.64 3.02 -6.02
C VAL A 119 9.05 1.78 -6.81
N ALA A 120 8.08 0.97 -7.26
CA ALA A 120 8.35 -0.17 -8.15
C ALA A 120 9.01 0.29 -9.46
N ALA A 121 8.45 1.28 -10.14
CA ALA A 121 9.05 1.85 -11.36
C ALA A 121 10.51 2.29 -11.13
N TRP A 122 10.79 3.00 -10.03
CA TRP A 122 12.15 3.41 -9.68
C TRP A 122 13.07 2.22 -9.37
N ARG A 123 12.60 1.23 -8.60
CA ARG A 123 13.41 0.06 -8.21
C ARG A 123 13.79 -0.79 -9.42
N LEU A 124 12.86 -1.00 -10.34
CA LEU A 124 13.04 -1.90 -11.48
C LEU A 124 13.89 -1.30 -12.59
N LEU A 125 13.75 -0.01 -12.84
CA LEU A 125 14.31 0.63 -14.03
C LEU A 125 15.46 1.60 -13.74
N LYS A 126 15.84 1.81 -12.47
CA LYS A 126 16.99 2.68 -12.14
C LYS A 126 18.26 2.19 -12.86
N GLY A 127 18.94 3.12 -13.53
CA GLY A 127 20.14 2.83 -14.33
C GLY A 127 19.85 2.48 -15.79
N GLU A 128 18.59 2.36 -16.20
CA GLU A 128 18.21 2.28 -17.62
C GLU A 128 18.15 3.69 -18.21
N GLU A 129 19.16 4.06 -19.01
CA GLU A 129 19.25 5.41 -19.63
C GLU A 129 18.01 5.76 -20.46
N ALA A 130 17.42 4.78 -21.13
CA ALA A 130 16.22 4.96 -21.95
C ALA A 130 14.98 5.36 -21.12
N GLU A 131 14.93 5.02 -19.84
CA GLU A 131 13.77 5.25 -18.95
C GLU A 131 14.02 6.35 -17.91
N GLU A 132 15.19 7.00 -17.96
CA GLU A 132 15.66 7.91 -16.91
C GLU A 132 14.64 9.02 -16.58
N ALA A 133 13.98 9.59 -17.59
CA ALA A 133 12.97 10.62 -17.37
C ALA A 133 11.77 10.10 -16.54
N ALA A 134 11.28 8.90 -16.86
CA ALA A 134 10.15 8.28 -16.17
C ALA A 134 10.55 7.80 -14.76
N VAL A 135 11.75 7.24 -14.61
CA VAL A 135 12.33 6.83 -13.31
C VAL A 135 12.52 8.02 -12.39
N SER A 136 13.07 9.12 -12.91
CA SER A 136 13.22 10.37 -12.16
C SER A 136 11.87 10.98 -11.77
N GLN A 137 10.86 10.91 -12.64
CA GLN A 137 9.49 11.30 -12.31
C GLN A 137 8.90 10.43 -11.20
N ALA A 138 8.98 9.10 -11.33
CA ALA A 138 8.46 8.16 -10.35
C ALA A 138 9.10 8.37 -8.96
N ARG A 139 10.42 8.57 -8.91
CA ARG A 139 11.13 8.88 -7.65
C ARG A 139 10.61 10.17 -7.01
N ARG A 140 10.47 11.25 -7.78
CA ARG A 140 9.95 12.53 -7.25
C ARG A 140 8.52 12.37 -6.73
N THR A 141 7.66 11.68 -7.48
CA THR A 141 6.26 11.45 -7.10
C THR A 141 6.15 10.63 -5.82
N ALA A 142 6.91 9.54 -5.70
CA ALA A 142 6.91 8.71 -4.49
C ALA A 142 7.48 9.46 -3.26
N LEU A 143 8.48 10.33 -3.43
CA LEU A 143 8.97 11.18 -2.35
C LEU A 143 7.92 12.21 -1.90
N ALA A 144 7.20 12.83 -2.83
CA ALA A 144 6.09 13.72 -2.49
C ALA A 144 4.97 12.99 -1.73
N ALA A 145 4.70 11.72 -2.07
CA ALA A 145 3.76 10.88 -1.34
C ALA A 145 4.27 10.54 0.08
N ALA A 146 5.57 10.27 0.24
CA ALA A 146 6.18 10.07 1.56
C ALA A 146 6.08 11.33 2.42
N ASP A 147 6.32 12.52 1.85
CA ASP A 147 6.17 13.81 2.55
C ASP A 147 4.71 14.06 2.97
N ASN A 148 3.76 13.72 2.10
CA ASN A 148 2.34 13.81 2.43
C ASN A 148 1.96 12.89 3.60
N LEU A 149 2.44 11.65 3.61
CA LEU A 149 2.24 10.72 4.73
C LEU A 149 2.90 11.24 6.02
N MET A 150 4.09 11.84 5.91
CA MET A 150 4.78 12.48 7.05
C MET A 150 3.96 13.58 7.71
N GLY A 151 3.16 14.32 6.92
CA GLY A 151 2.23 15.34 7.42
C GLY A 151 1.11 14.80 8.32
N ARG A 152 0.87 13.48 8.32
CA ARG A 152 -0.15 12.83 9.16
C ARG A 152 0.39 12.31 10.49
N PHE A 153 1.69 12.47 10.76
CA PHE A 153 2.29 11.98 12.00
C PHE A 153 1.85 12.80 13.21
N GLN A 154 1.30 12.12 14.21
CA GLN A 154 0.92 12.66 15.48
C GLN A 154 2.05 12.47 16.50
N GLU A 155 2.67 13.57 16.92
CA GLU A 155 3.76 13.54 17.91
C GLU A 155 3.28 13.00 19.26
N LYS A 156 2.09 13.42 19.69
CA LYS A 156 1.39 12.86 20.85
C LYS A 156 0.80 11.50 20.45
N GLY A 157 1.27 10.43 21.09
CA GLY A 157 0.92 9.04 20.77
C GLY A 157 1.85 8.37 19.74
N GLY A 158 2.54 9.15 18.91
CA GLY A 158 3.61 8.64 18.04
C GLY A 158 3.11 7.72 16.93
N PHE A 159 2.04 8.09 16.23
CA PHE A 159 1.43 7.30 15.16
C PHE A 159 1.05 8.18 13.95
N PHE A 160 0.88 7.57 12.77
CA PHE A 160 0.27 8.25 11.62
C PHE A 160 -1.26 8.16 11.70
N GLN A 161 -1.94 9.30 11.71
CA GLN A 161 -3.40 9.35 11.73
C GLN A 161 -3.97 8.78 10.44
N ALA A 162 -4.95 7.88 10.57
CA ALA A 162 -5.44 7.10 9.43
C ALA A 162 -6.20 7.95 8.41
N TRP A 163 -7.42 8.37 8.73
CA TRP A 163 -8.31 9.13 7.85
C TRP A 163 -8.79 10.42 8.55
N GLY A 164 -9.49 11.27 7.80
CA GLY A 164 -10.08 12.50 8.32
C GLY A 164 -9.10 13.64 8.56
N THR A 165 -9.62 14.72 9.14
CA THR A 165 -8.89 15.95 9.42
C THR A 165 -7.79 15.72 10.44
N VAL A 166 -6.55 16.06 10.08
CA VAL A 166 -5.37 15.89 10.96
C VAL A 166 -5.58 16.66 12.26
N GLY A 167 -5.46 15.96 13.39
CA GLY A 167 -5.59 16.53 14.73
C GLY A 167 -7.03 16.64 15.25
N ASP A 168 -8.05 16.26 14.48
CA ASP A 168 -9.43 16.20 14.99
C ASP A 168 -9.53 15.14 16.11
N PRO A 169 -9.97 15.51 17.33
CA PRO A 169 -10.15 14.58 18.45
C PRO A 169 -11.03 13.36 18.13
N LYS A 170 -12.00 13.49 17.22
CA LYS A 170 -12.89 12.39 16.82
C LYS A 170 -12.23 11.42 15.85
N GLU A 171 -11.22 11.89 15.14
CA GLU A 171 -10.50 11.13 14.11
C GLU A 171 -9.07 10.75 14.56
N TYR A 172 -8.72 11.02 15.83
CA TYR A 172 -7.39 10.81 16.41
C TYR A 172 -7.08 9.32 16.66
N ARG A 173 -6.87 8.59 15.56
CA ARG A 173 -6.76 7.13 15.56
C ARG A 173 -5.77 6.62 14.53
N LEU A 174 -5.27 5.41 14.77
CA LEU A 174 -4.58 4.60 13.77
C LEU A 174 -5.42 3.39 13.37
N ILE A 175 -5.14 2.84 12.19
CA ILE A 175 -5.70 1.59 11.68
C ILE A 175 -4.53 0.66 11.35
N ILE A 176 -4.73 -0.65 11.52
CA ILE A 176 -3.66 -1.66 11.44
C ILE A 176 -2.96 -1.73 10.07
N ASP A 177 -3.69 -1.52 8.98
CA ASP A 177 -3.17 -1.50 7.61
C ASP A 177 -2.12 -0.40 7.36
N CYS A 178 -2.06 0.63 8.22
CA CYS A 178 -1.02 1.65 8.18
C CYS A 178 0.39 1.06 8.31
N LEU A 179 0.52 -0.14 8.90
CA LEU A 179 1.77 -0.90 8.92
C LEU A 179 2.31 -1.19 7.51
N LEU A 180 1.43 -1.44 6.54
CA LEU A 180 1.80 -1.65 5.13
C LEU A 180 2.09 -0.35 4.38
N ASN A 181 1.82 0.80 5.00
CA ASN A 181 2.17 2.11 4.46
C ASN A 181 3.57 2.58 4.92
N MET A 182 4.10 2.01 6.00
CA MET A 182 5.43 2.35 6.53
C MET A 182 6.61 2.02 5.60
N PRO A 183 6.61 0.95 4.78
CA PRO A 183 7.67 0.68 3.82
C PRO A 183 8.01 1.85 2.90
N LEU A 184 7.01 2.69 2.53
CA LEU A 184 7.25 3.91 1.76
C LEU A 184 8.22 4.87 2.47
N LEU A 185 8.06 5.04 3.79
CA LEU A 185 8.91 5.92 4.59
C LEU A 185 10.31 5.32 4.82
N PHE A 186 10.42 4.00 4.95
CA PHE A 186 11.72 3.34 4.97
C PHE A 186 12.47 3.55 3.65
N TRP A 187 11.79 3.35 2.52
CA TRP A 187 12.35 3.64 1.20
C TRP A 187 12.75 5.11 1.05
N ALA A 188 11.91 6.05 1.50
CA ALA A 188 12.23 7.48 1.44
C ALA A 188 13.52 7.80 2.24
N SER A 189 13.68 7.19 3.41
CA SER A 189 14.91 7.31 4.21
C SER A 189 16.14 6.78 3.48
N GLU A 190 16.02 5.60 2.86
CA GLU A 190 17.10 4.97 2.07
C GLU A 190 17.56 5.87 0.91
N VAL A 191 16.62 6.41 0.13
CA VAL A 191 16.95 7.15 -1.10
C VAL A 191 17.34 8.61 -0.88
N THR A 192 17.02 9.18 0.29
CA THR A 192 17.34 10.58 0.63
C THR A 192 18.47 10.71 1.65
N GLY A 193 18.75 9.66 2.41
CA GLY A 193 19.62 9.71 3.58
C GLY A 193 18.99 10.43 4.79
N ASN A 194 17.73 10.87 4.72
CA ASN A 194 17.06 11.54 5.83
C ASN A 194 16.51 10.50 6.83
N PRO A 195 17.02 10.42 8.06
CA PRO A 195 16.59 9.41 9.03
C PRO A 195 15.17 9.65 9.57
N VAL A 196 14.65 10.89 9.48
CA VAL A 196 13.36 11.27 10.08
C VAL A 196 12.21 10.40 9.57
N TYR A 197 12.21 10.02 8.29
CA TYR A 197 11.20 9.12 7.73
C TYR A 197 11.18 7.76 8.46
N CYS A 198 12.33 7.09 8.59
CA CYS A 198 12.40 5.77 9.21
C CYS A 198 12.23 5.85 10.74
N GLU A 199 12.64 6.94 11.39
CA GLU A 199 12.41 7.17 12.82
C GLU A 199 10.92 7.26 13.15
N LYS A 200 10.16 8.05 12.40
CA LYS A 200 8.71 8.18 12.60
C LYS A 200 7.96 6.90 12.24
N ALA A 201 8.38 6.21 11.17
CA ALA A 201 7.85 4.88 10.83
C ALA A 201 8.04 3.87 11.98
N LYS A 202 9.25 3.79 12.56
CA LYS A 202 9.53 2.93 13.71
C LYS A 202 8.70 3.30 14.94
N ARG A 203 8.48 4.60 15.20
CA ARG A 203 7.59 5.05 16.29
C ARG A 203 6.17 4.55 16.09
N HIS A 204 5.61 4.73 14.89
CA HIS A 204 4.27 4.25 14.57
C HIS A 204 4.15 2.72 14.74
N ILE A 205 5.11 1.95 14.22
CA ILE A 205 5.10 0.49 14.35
C ILE A 205 5.11 0.08 15.83
N ARG A 206 5.95 0.71 16.67
CA ARG A 206 5.98 0.41 18.11
C ARG A 206 4.64 0.72 18.78
N THR A 207 4.04 1.88 18.48
CA THR A 207 2.72 2.24 19.01
C THR A 207 1.64 1.24 18.56
N ALA A 208 1.58 0.92 17.26
CA ALA A 208 0.62 -0.03 16.72
C ALA A 208 0.76 -1.42 17.35
N MET A 209 1.99 -1.94 17.49
CA MET A 209 2.23 -3.23 18.15
C MET A 209 1.83 -3.23 19.62
N ALA A 210 1.97 -2.10 20.31
CA ALA A 210 1.62 -1.99 21.73
C ALA A 210 0.10 -1.92 21.99
N CYS A 211 -0.71 -1.50 21.02
CA CYS A 211 -2.15 -1.27 21.23
C CYS A 211 -3.08 -2.13 20.35
N VAL A 212 -2.69 -2.43 19.12
CA VAL A 212 -3.55 -3.12 18.15
C VAL A 212 -3.58 -4.63 18.38
N VAL A 213 -2.44 -5.20 18.77
CA VAL A 213 -2.30 -6.65 19.03
C VAL A 213 -2.83 -6.96 20.42
N ARG A 214 -3.78 -7.90 20.52
CA ARG A 214 -4.37 -8.36 21.78
C ARG A 214 -3.53 -9.46 22.41
N GLU A 215 -3.79 -9.76 23.68
CA GLU A 215 -3.10 -10.84 24.42
C GLU A 215 -3.25 -12.23 23.78
N ASP A 216 -4.35 -12.46 23.05
CA ASP A 216 -4.61 -13.72 22.32
C ASP A 216 -4.06 -13.71 20.89
N TYR A 217 -3.26 -12.71 20.53
CA TYR A 217 -2.71 -12.47 19.19
C TYR A 217 -3.75 -12.16 18.10
N SER A 218 -5.02 -11.97 18.45
CA SER A 218 -5.97 -11.31 17.55
C SER A 218 -5.68 -9.80 17.50
N THR A 219 -6.32 -9.08 16.58
CA THR A 219 -6.08 -7.66 16.38
C THR A 219 -7.35 -6.83 16.43
N TYR A 220 -7.24 -5.61 16.95
CA TYR A 220 -8.20 -4.55 16.66
C TYR A 220 -8.04 -4.10 15.20
N HIS A 221 -9.12 -3.61 14.59
CA HIS A 221 -9.02 -2.94 13.29
C HIS A 221 -8.43 -1.53 13.47
N THR A 222 -9.00 -0.78 14.41
CA THR A 222 -8.72 0.63 14.69
C THR A 222 -8.39 0.84 16.16
N TYR A 223 -7.52 1.80 16.48
CA TYR A 223 -7.22 2.20 17.85
C TYR A 223 -7.22 3.73 18.02
N TYR A 224 -7.96 4.21 19.01
CA TYR A 224 -8.10 5.64 19.35
C TYR A 224 -7.15 6.08 20.45
N PHE A 225 -6.70 7.32 20.37
CA PHE A 225 -5.80 7.96 21.34
C PHE A 225 -6.41 9.27 21.83
N ASP A 226 -6.02 9.68 23.04
CA ASP A 226 -6.35 10.99 23.58
C ASP A 226 -5.43 12.03 22.92
N PRO A 227 -5.96 13.08 22.26
CA PRO A 227 -5.14 14.05 21.52
C PRO A 227 -4.34 15.00 22.43
N GLU A 228 -4.69 15.12 23.71
CA GLU A 228 -3.98 15.98 24.64
C GLU A 228 -2.77 15.30 25.26
N THR A 229 -2.92 14.02 25.60
CA THR A 229 -1.91 13.22 26.31
C THR A 229 -1.17 12.25 25.39
N GLY A 230 -1.77 11.86 24.28
CA GLY A 230 -1.28 10.77 23.42
C GLY A 230 -1.52 9.38 23.99
N ALA A 231 -2.28 9.25 25.09
CA ALA A 231 -2.53 7.97 25.73
C ALA A 231 -3.49 7.10 24.88
N PRO A 232 -3.28 5.77 24.79
CA PRO A 232 -4.24 4.86 24.17
C PRO A 232 -5.58 4.88 24.93
N VAL A 233 -6.70 4.95 24.21
CA VAL A 233 -8.05 5.03 24.81
C VAL A 233 -8.83 3.74 24.60
N LYS A 234 -9.02 3.30 23.35
CA LYS A 234 -9.79 2.10 23.03
C LYS A 234 -9.49 1.55 21.64
N GLY A 235 -9.56 0.22 21.51
CA GLY A 235 -9.57 -0.47 20.22
C GLY A 235 -11.00 -0.83 19.79
N ILE A 236 -11.25 -0.81 18.48
CA ILE A 236 -12.49 -1.31 17.86
C ILE A 236 -12.14 -2.25 16.71
N THR A 237 -12.99 -3.25 16.48
CA THR A 237 -12.93 -4.16 15.33
C THR A 237 -14.15 -3.95 14.46
#